data_AF-A0A935PAD7-F1
#
_entry.id   AF-A0A935PAD7-F1
#
_cell.length_a   1.000
_cell.length_b   1.000
_cell.length_c   1.000
_cell.angle_alpha   90.00
_cell.angle_beta   90.00
_cell.angle_gamma   90.00
#
_symmetry.space_group_name_H-M   'P 1'
#
loop_
_entity.id
_entity.type
_entity.pdbx_description
1 polymer ?
#
loop_
_entity_poly.entity_id
_entity_poly.type
_entity_poly.pdbx_seq_one_letter_code
_entity_poly.pdbx_strand_id
1 'polypeptide(L)' 'MFTPKSILVPTDFSEHSDRAVRQAVDIAEQHNSKIYLLHVVDRLQQCAIDYCIPQRP' A
#
# COMPACT_ATOMS: atom_id res chain seq x y z
N MET A 1 -5.88 19.96 18.22
CA MET A 1 -5.99 18.52 17.88
C MET A 1 -5.81 18.36 16.38
N PHE A 2 -5.10 17.33 15.94
CA PHE A 2 -4.86 17.04 14.53
C PHE A 2 -6.07 16.32 13.93
N THR A 3 -6.56 16.79 12.77
CA THR A 3 -7.73 16.23 12.06
C THR A 3 -7.32 15.91 10.61
N PRO A 4 -6.92 14.66 10.32
CA PRO A 4 -6.49 14.29 8.98
C PRO A 4 -7.66 14.38 8.01
N LYS A 5 -7.45 15.01 6.84
CA LYS A 5 -8.45 15.01 5.75
C LYS A 5 -8.30 13.79 4.84
N SER A 6 -7.08 13.30 4.68
CA SER A 6 -6.74 12.15 3.85
C SER A 6 -5.64 11.32 4.50
N ILE A 7 -5.74 10.00 4.39
CA ILE A 7 -4.81 9.03 4.97
C ILE A 7 -4.31 8.11 3.84
N LEU A 8 -3.01 8.06 3.60
CA LEU A 8 -2.38 7.09 2.71
C LEU A 8 -2.01 5.84 3.52
N VAL A 9 -2.49 4.68 3.09
CA VAL A 9 -2.27 3.41 3.78
C VAL A 9 -1.55 2.47 2.82
N PRO A 10 -0.24 2.24 2.98
CA PRO A 10 0.46 1.22 2.22
C PRO A 10 0.07 -0.18 2.69
N THR A 11 -0.05 -1.13 1.78
CA THR A 11 -0.22 -2.55 2.07
C THR A 11 0.69 -3.41 1.21
N ASP A 12 1.31 -4.39 1.84
CA ASP A 12 2.04 -5.50 1.22
C ASP A 12 1.28 -6.82 1.36
N PHE A 13 -0.01 -6.76 1.75
CA PHE A 13 -0.89 -7.89 2.04
C PHE A 13 -0.41 -8.81 3.19
N SER A 14 0.53 -8.35 4.02
CA SER A 14 0.86 -9.03 5.27
C SER A 14 -0.21 -8.79 6.33
N GLU A 15 -0.29 -9.69 7.32
CA GLU A 15 -1.16 -9.53 8.50
C GLU A 15 -0.87 -8.20 9.24
N HIS A 16 0.38 -7.74 9.23
CA HIS A 16 0.76 -6.45 9.80
C HIS A 16 0.09 -5.29 9.06
N SER A 17 0.11 -5.32 7.73
CA SER A 17 -0.54 -4.31 6.93
C SER A 17 -2.07 -4.35 7.07
N ASP A 18 -2.67 -5.53 7.23
CA ASP A 18 -4.11 -5.66 7.50
C ASP A 18 -4.51 -4.97 8.82
N ARG A 19 -3.71 -5.14 9.87
CA ARG A 19 -3.93 -4.43 11.15
C ARG A 19 -3.80 -2.92 11.00
N ALA A 20 -2.84 -2.45 10.20
CA ALA A 20 -2.67 -1.02 9.91
C ALA A 20 -3.87 -0.45 9.13
N VAL A 21 -4.42 -1.20 8.17
CA VAL A 21 -5.62 -0.82 7.42
C VAL A 21 -6.82 -0.68 8.35
N ARG A 22 -7.05 -1.64 9.27
CA ARG A 22 -8.14 -1.55 10.25
C ARG A 22 -8.01 -0.30 11.12
N GLN A 23 -6.82 -0.02 11.63
CA GLN A 23 -6.56 1.18 12.42
C GLN A 23 -6.81 2.47 11.62
N ALA A 24 -6.45 2.49 10.34
CA ALA A 24 -6.69 3.65 9.48
C ALA A 24 -8.18 3.88 9.23
N VAL A 25 -8.99 2.81 9.14
CA VAL A 25 -10.46 2.89 9.07
C VAL A 25 -11.02 3.56 10.32
N ASP A 26 -10.63 3.10 11.51
CA ASP A 26 -11.10 3.70 12.77
C ASP A 26 -10.78 5.20 12.85
N ILE A 27 -9.57 5.60 12.43
CA ILE A 27 -9.17 7.02 12.40
C ILE A 27 -9.99 7.78 11.36
N ALA A 28 -10.22 7.21 10.18
CA ALA A 28 -10.97 7.87 9.11
C ALA A 28 -12.44 8.08 9.48
N GLU A 29 -13.07 7.12 10.15
CA GLU A 29 -14.44 7.24 10.66
C GLU A 29 -14.57 8.37 11.68
N GLN A 30 -13.62 8.45 12.62
CA GLN A 30 -13.61 9.50 13.65
C GLN A 30 -13.47 10.92 13.07
N HIS A 31 -12.78 11.06 11.94
CA HIS A 31 -12.41 12.37 11.38
C HIS A 31 -13.06 12.66 10.03
N ASN A 32 -13.95 11.78 9.55
CA ASN A 32 -14.53 11.81 8.20
C ASN A 32 -13.46 11.95 7.10
N SER A 33 -12.35 11.22 7.25
CA SER A 33 -11.19 11.27 6.35
C SER A 33 -11.35 10.34 5.15
N LYS A 34 -10.69 10.67 4.04
CA LYS A 34 -10.58 9.78 2.89
C LYS A 34 -9.36 8.86 3.03
N ILE A 35 -9.54 7.56 2.84
CA ILE A 35 -8.44 6.59 2.76
C ILE A 35 -8.00 6.42 1.31
N TYR A 36 -6.69 6.43 1.09
CA TYR A 36 -6.02 6.01 -0.14
C TYR A 36 -5.22 4.76 0.18
N LEU A 37 -5.69 3.59 -0.29
CA LEU A 37 -4.97 2.34 -0.13
C LEU A 37 -3.96 2.20 -1.27
N LEU A 38 -2.69 1.95 -0.93
CA LEU A 38 -1.59 1.83 -1.88
C LEU A 38 -0.94 0.45 -1.75
N HIS A 39 -0.88 -0.29 -2.86
CA HIS A 39 -0.03 -1.46 -2.97
C HIS A 39 1.06 -1.17 -3.99
N VAL A 40 2.32 -1.46 -3.64
CA VAL A 40 3.46 -1.34 -4.56
C VAL A 40 3.81 -2.74 -5.03
N VAL A 41 3.64 -2.97 -6.33
CA VAL A 41 4.10 -4.21 -6.96
C VAL A 41 5.61 -4.10 -7.17
N ASP A 42 6.35 -5.14 -6.79
CA ASP A 42 7.78 -5.20 -7.03
C ASP A 42 8.09 -5.25 -8.53
N ARG A 43 9.36 -5.06 -8.90
CA ARG A 43 9.79 -5.03 -10.29
C ARG A 43 9.29 -6.26 -11.04
N LEU A 44 8.43 -6.03 -12.02
CA LEU A 44 8.07 -7.05 -13.00
C LEU A 44 9.35 -7.49 -13.71
N GLN A 45 9.77 -8.73 -13.49
CA GLN A 45 10.83 -9.33 -14.29
C GLN A 45 10.35 -9.37 -15.73
N GLN A 46 11.01 -8.62 -16.60
CA GLN A 46 10.79 -8.71 -18.04
C GLN A 46 11.48 -9.98 -18.53
N CYS A 47 10.71 -11.08 -18.56
CA CYS A 47 11.13 -12.32 -19.15
C CYS A 47 10.54 -12.45 -20.56
N ALA A 48 11.40 -12.72 -21.54
CA ALA A 48 10.99 -13.36 -22.79
C ALA A 48 10.95 -14.88 -22.56
N ILE A 49 10.30 -15.62 -23.48
CA ILE A 49 9.94 -17.04 -23.33
C ILE A 49 11.05 -17.89 -22.69
N ASP A 50 12.31 -17.66 -23.06
CA ASP A 50 13.45 -18.48 -22.61
C ASP A 50 14.47 -17.72 -21.75
N TYR A 51 14.30 -16.41 -21.49
CA TYR A 51 15.31 -15.61 -20.77
C TYR A 51 14.74 -14.35 -20.10
N CYS A 52 15.20 -14.08 -18.88
CA CYS A 52 14.86 -12.88 -18.10
C CYS A 52 15.95 -11.81 -18.21
N ILE A 53 15.55 -10.58 -18.54
CA ILE A 53 16.48 -9.45 -18.62
C ILE A 53 16.93 -9.08 -17.20
N PRO A 54 18.22 -9.15 -16.87
CA PRO A 54 18.71 -8.71 -15.57
C PRO A 54 18.47 -7.20 -15.43
N GLN A 55 17.80 -6.82 -14.34
CA GLN A 55 17.58 -5.41 -14.01
C GLN A 55 18.95 -4.76 -13.81
N ARG A 56 19.25 -3.74 -14.63
CA ARG A 56 20.49 -2.94 -14.52
C ARG A 56 20.57 -2.32 -13.11
N PRO A 57 21.75 -2.27 -12.47
CA PRO A 57 21.91 -1.74 -11.11
C PRO A 57 21.39 -0.31 -10.98
#